data_AF-A0A842N9C3-F1
#
_entry.id   AF-A0A842N9C3-F1
#
_cell.length_a   1.000
_cell.length_b   1.000
_cell.length_c   1.000
_cell.angle_alpha   90.00
_cell.angle_beta   90.00
_cell.angle_gamma   90.00
#
_symmetry.space_group_name_H-M   'P 1'
#
loop_
_entity.id
_entity.type
_entity.pdbx_description
1 polymer ?
#
loop_
_entity_poly.entity_id
_entity_poly.type
_entity_poly.pdbx_seq_one_letter_code
_entity_poly.pdbx_strand_id
1 'polypeptide(L)'
;MSESTDGAIMTVDPGVCGFTCVIRAHQVEERSVAIEITESECQQIKNMAGCLETISLQELFMPLTRNPVYRAAQESGCHASCVIPSAVLKSAEVAMDMALARPVRFSFDCDKEDVQGEP
;
A
#
# COMPACT_ATOMS: atom_id res chain seq x y z
N MET A 1 18.02 -6.89 -26.32
CA MET A 1 18.29 -5.68 -25.52
C MET A 1 17.21 -5.65 -24.47
N SER A 2 17.63 -5.71 -23.22
CA SER A 2 16.88 -6.12 -22.02
C SER A 2 15.63 -5.30 -21.76
N GLU A 3 14.47 -5.95 -21.69
CA GLU A 3 13.30 -5.42 -20.99
C GLU A 3 13.61 -5.44 -19.50
N SER A 4 14.02 -4.29 -18.95
CA SER A 4 14.13 -4.07 -17.51
C SER A 4 12.72 -3.92 -16.94
N THR A 5 12.15 -5.02 -16.46
CA THR A 5 10.91 -5.07 -15.69
C THR A 5 11.17 -4.76 -14.21
N ASP A 6 11.77 -3.61 -13.90
CA ASP A 6 11.98 -3.17 -12.51
C ASP A 6 10.69 -2.53 -11.97
N GLY A 7 9.85 -3.38 -11.39
CA GLY A 7 8.61 -2.98 -10.74
C GLY A 7 8.20 -3.95 -9.64
N ALA A 8 7.39 -3.46 -8.71
CA ALA A 8 6.81 -4.23 -7.62
C ALA A 8 5.31 -4.45 -7.86
N ILE A 9 4.85 -5.67 -7.60
CA ILE A 9 3.42 -6.00 -7.55
C ILE A 9 3.14 -6.55 -6.15
N MET A 10 2.24 -5.91 -5.42
CA MET A 10 1.87 -6.29 -4.07
C MET A 10 0.36 -6.51 -3.98
N THR A 11 -0.06 -7.72 -3.63
CA THR A 11 -1.43 -8.00 -3.18
C THR A 11 -1.52 -7.74 -1.68
N VAL A 12 -2.52 -6.99 -1.25
CA VAL A 12 -2.68 -6.58 0.15
C VAL A 12 -3.97 -7.14 0.73
N ASP A 13 -3.84 -7.86 1.84
CA ASP A 13 -4.95 -8.26 2.70
C ASP A 13 -5.05 -7.27 3.88
N PRO A 14 -6.11 -6.45 3.95
CA PRO A 14 -6.29 -5.47 5.03
C PRO A 14 -6.93 -6.07 6.30
N GLY A 15 -7.16 -7.38 6.36
CA GLY A 15 -7.79 -8.06 7.48
C GLY A 15 -9.31 -7.87 7.48
N VAL A 16 -9.89 -7.56 8.64
CA VAL A 16 -11.34 -7.68 8.90
C VAL A 16 -12.24 -6.86 7.97
N CYS A 17 -11.76 -5.75 7.37
CA CYS A 17 -12.58 -5.00 6.41
C CYS A 17 -12.78 -5.76 5.08
N GLY A 18 -11.92 -6.71 4.75
CA GLY A 18 -12.05 -7.62 3.61
C GLY A 18 -11.83 -6.99 2.23
N PHE A 19 -11.51 -5.70 2.13
CA PHE A 19 -11.32 -5.01 0.86
C PHE A 19 -9.87 -5.13 0.35
N THR A 20 -9.52 -6.31 -0.15
CA THR A 20 -8.21 -6.58 -0.74
C THR A 20 -7.91 -5.64 -1.91
N CYS A 21 -6.63 -5.37 -2.19
CA CYS A 21 -6.24 -4.62 -3.38
C CYS A 21 -4.93 -5.15 -3.99
N VAL A 22 -4.68 -4.77 -5.24
CA VAL A 22 -3.38 -4.97 -5.90
C VAL A 22 -2.75 -3.62 -6.14
N ILE A 23 -1.49 -3.49 -5.74
CA ILE A 23 -0.66 -2.30 -5.96
C ILE A 23 0.42 -2.67 -6.96
N ARG A 24 0.53 -1.91 -8.05
CA ARG A 24 1.63 -2.01 -9.02
C ARG A 24 2.45 -0.73 -8.92
N ALA A 25 3.75 -0.88 -8.75
CA ALA A 25 4.70 0.20 -8.73
C ALA A 25 5.78 -0.09 -9.77
N HIS A 26 6.13 0.89 -10.60
CA HIS A 26 7.23 0.75 -11.56
C HIS A 26 7.93 2.08 -11.77
N GLN A 27 9.24 2.04 -11.97
CA GLN A 27 10.01 3.24 -12.22
C GLN A 27 9.64 3.82 -13.60
N VAL A 28 9.33 5.12 -13.66
CA VAL A 28 8.99 5.82 -14.92
C VAL A 28 10.02 6.88 -15.32
N GLU A 29 10.84 7.35 -14.36
CA GLU A 29 11.96 8.26 -14.55
C GLU A 29 13.08 7.92 -13.55
N GLU A 30 14.27 8.52 -13.66
CA GLU A 30 15.41 8.25 -12.75
C GLU A 30 15.04 8.34 -11.26
N ARG A 31 14.08 9.18 -10.88
CA ARG A 31 13.71 9.44 -9.47
C ARG A 31 12.20 9.46 -9.23
N SER A 32 11.42 8.79 -10.08
CA SER A 32 9.97 8.80 -10.02
C SER A 32 9.41 7.39 -10.23
N VAL A 33 8.43 7.02 -9.41
CA VAL A 33 7.70 5.75 -9.51
C VAL A 33 6.23 6.03 -9.82
N ALA A 34 5.68 5.32 -10.80
CA ALA A 34 4.24 5.32 -11.07
C ALA A 34 3.55 4.28 -10.19
N ILE A 35 2.39 4.65 -9.66
CA ILE A 35 1.59 3.82 -8.76
C ILE A 35 0.23 3.56 -9.40
N GLU A 36 -0.19 2.30 -9.39
CA GLU A 36 -1.52 1.87 -9.79
C GLU A 36 -2.11 1.01 -8.67
N ILE A 37 -3.35 1.32 -8.27
CA ILE A 37 -4.09 0.55 -7.26
C ILE A 37 -5.37 0.01 -7.91
N THR A 38 -5.51 -1.32 -7.96
CA THR A 38 -6.63 -2.02 -8.60
C THR A 38 -7.27 -3.03 -7.64
N GLU A 39 -8.37 -3.64 -8.08
CA GLU A 39 -9.04 -4.79 -7.42
C GLU A 39 -9.64 -4.52 -6.03
N SER A 40 -9.62 -3.28 -5.55
CA SER A 40 -10.26 -2.88 -4.29
C SER A 40 -11.72 -2.50 -4.48
N GLU A 41 -12.59 -3.04 -3.62
CA GLU A 41 -13.98 -2.59 -3.49
C GLU A 41 -14.18 -1.45 -2.46
N CYS A 42 -13.13 -1.07 -1.71
CA CYS A 42 -13.20 0.05 -0.78
C CYS A 42 -13.24 1.40 -1.52
N GLN A 43 -14.31 2.18 -1.31
CA GLN A 43 -14.50 3.47 -1.99
C GLN A 43 -13.40 4.48 -1.65
N GLN A 44 -12.90 4.49 -0.41
CA GLN A 44 -11.80 5.37 0.01
C GLN A 44 -10.51 5.03 -0.74
N ILE A 45 -10.23 3.75 -0.97
CA ILE A 45 -9.06 3.32 -1.76
C ILE A 45 -9.24 3.62 -3.24
N LYS A 46 -10.46 3.45 -3.79
CA LYS A 46 -10.77 3.86 -5.17
C LYS A 46 -10.55 5.37 -5.37
N ASN A 47 -10.98 6.19 -4.43
CA ASN A 47 -10.75 7.65 -4.46
C ASN A 47 -9.25 7.97 -4.36
N MET A 48 -8.53 7.32 -3.44
CA MET A 48 -7.10 7.50 -3.25
C MET A 48 -6.30 7.16 -4.51
N ALA A 49 -6.68 6.08 -5.20
CA ALA A 49 -6.06 5.67 -6.46
C ALA A 49 -6.17 6.75 -7.55
N GLY A 50 -7.28 7.50 -7.58
CA GLY A 50 -7.47 8.60 -8.52
C GLY A 50 -6.69 9.87 -8.18
N CYS A 51 -6.10 9.97 -6.98
CA CYS A 51 -5.31 11.12 -6.53
C CYS A 51 -3.80 10.89 -6.57
N LEU A 52 -3.35 9.66 -6.87
CA LEU A 52 -1.97 9.24 -6.69
C LEU A 52 -1.45 8.50 -7.92
N GLU A 53 -0.90 9.24 -8.87
CA GLU A 53 -0.34 8.69 -10.11
C GLU A 53 1.16 8.40 -10.01
N THR A 54 1.93 9.33 -9.44
CA THR A 54 3.38 9.23 -9.31
C THR A 54 3.88 9.73 -7.96
N ILE A 55 5.02 9.21 -7.53
CA ILE A 55 5.72 9.62 -6.30
C ILE A 55 7.18 9.80 -6.66
N SER A 56 7.78 10.92 -6.24
CA SER A 56 9.22 11.11 -6.36
C SER A 56 9.99 10.43 -5.23
N LEU A 57 11.28 10.15 -5.48
CA LEU A 57 12.20 9.62 -4.49
C LEU A 57 12.26 10.47 -3.20
N GLN A 58 12.14 11.79 -3.33
CA GLN A 58 12.15 12.70 -2.17
C GLN A 58 10.86 12.58 -1.35
N GLU A 59 9.72 12.47 -2.00
CA GLU A 59 8.41 12.35 -1.36
C GLU A 59 8.25 11.04 -0.60
N LEU A 60 8.87 9.96 -1.10
CA LEU A 60 8.86 8.65 -0.46
C LEU A 60 9.31 8.70 1.01
N PHE A 61 10.27 9.57 1.33
CA PHE A 61 10.84 9.73 2.69
C PHE A 61 10.36 10.97 3.44
N MET A 62 9.34 11.67 2.92
CA MET A 62 8.75 12.78 3.68
C MET A 62 8.04 12.28 4.95
N PRO A 63 7.99 13.09 6.02
CA PRO A 63 7.20 12.78 7.20
C PRO A 63 5.73 12.50 6.85
N LEU A 64 5.09 11.59 7.60
CA LEU A 64 3.73 11.11 7.34
C LEU A 64 2.72 12.23 7.05
N THR A 65 2.72 13.31 7.83
CA THR A 65 1.79 14.45 7.68
C THR A 65 2.00 15.30 6.41
N ARG A 66 3.11 15.07 5.71
CA ARG A 66 3.50 15.76 4.48
C ARG A 66 3.68 14.82 3.29
N ASN A 67 3.63 13.51 3.49
CA ASN A 67 3.80 12.53 2.44
C ASN A 67 2.54 12.49 1.55
N PRO A 68 2.68 12.55 0.21
CA PRO A 68 1.55 12.63 -0.71
C PRO A 68 0.62 11.42 -0.64
N VAL A 69 1.15 10.22 -0.36
CA VAL A 69 0.35 9.01 -0.18
C VAL A 69 -0.61 9.14 1.00
N TYR A 70 -0.10 9.65 2.13
CA TYR A 70 -0.91 9.84 3.34
C TYR A 70 -1.85 11.05 3.24
N ARG A 71 -1.47 12.09 2.46
CA ARG A 71 -2.37 13.20 2.11
C ARG A 71 -3.55 12.71 1.27
N ALA A 72 -3.30 11.95 0.21
CA ALA A 72 -4.33 11.35 -0.62
C ALA A 72 -5.25 10.42 0.19
N ALA A 73 -4.67 9.62 1.10
CA ALA A 73 -5.43 8.77 2.01
C ALA A 73 -6.34 9.59 2.95
N GLN A 74 -5.84 10.70 3.50
CA GLN A 74 -6.62 11.61 4.36
C GLN A 74 -7.77 12.26 3.58
N GLU A 75 -7.49 12.81 2.40
CA GLU A 75 -8.49 13.45 1.54
C GLU A 75 -9.56 12.47 1.07
N SER A 76 -9.19 11.21 0.88
CA SER A 76 -10.09 10.12 0.51
C SER A 76 -10.88 9.54 1.69
N GLY A 77 -10.60 9.97 2.92
CA GLY A 77 -11.31 9.52 4.13
C GLY A 77 -10.89 8.13 4.63
N CYS A 78 -9.67 7.68 4.34
CA CYS A 78 -9.15 6.42 4.89
C CYS A 78 -9.09 6.50 6.43
N HIS A 79 -9.44 5.41 7.10
CA HIS A 79 -9.18 5.29 8.54
C HIS A 79 -7.67 5.21 8.79
N ALA A 80 -7.21 5.78 9.91
CA ALA A 80 -5.78 5.96 10.19
C ALA A 80 -4.96 4.67 10.21
N SER A 81 -5.59 3.54 10.57
CA SER A 81 -4.97 2.21 10.64
C SER A 81 -5.02 1.42 9.33
N CYS A 82 -5.56 2.00 8.25
CA CYS A 82 -5.59 1.31 6.96
C CYS A 82 -4.17 0.98 6.51
N VAL A 83 -3.93 -0.28 6.15
CA VAL A 83 -2.59 -0.75 5.76
C VAL A 83 -2.24 -0.37 4.32
N ILE A 84 -3.23 -0.06 3.49
CA ILE A 84 -3.05 0.21 2.05
C ILE A 84 -2.10 1.39 1.79
N PRO A 85 -2.21 2.56 2.46
CA PRO A 85 -1.25 3.66 2.25
C PRO A 85 0.20 3.26 2.56
N SER A 86 0.42 2.45 3.60
CA SER A 86 1.77 1.94 3.91
C SER A 86 2.26 0.94 2.85
N ALA A 87 1.36 0.08 2.35
CA ALA A 87 1.67 -0.88 1.29
C ALA A 87 2.05 -0.19 -0.04
N VAL A 88 1.45 0.96 -0.34
CA VAL A 88 1.83 1.80 -1.49
C VAL A 88 3.29 2.26 -1.37
N LEU A 89 3.67 2.81 -0.21
CA LEU A 89 5.06 3.22 0.02
C LEU A 89 6.03 2.05 -0.05
N LYS A 90 5.67 0.89 0.51
CA LYS A 90 6.51 -0.32 0.42
C LYS A 90 6.70 -0.79 -1.02
N SER A 91 5.66 -0.71 -1.84
CA SER A 91 5.73 -1.06 -3.27
C SER A 91 6.64 -0.08 -4.01
N ALA A 92 6.52 1.22 -3.73
CA ALA A 92 7.38 2.26 -4.27
C ALA A 92 8.87 2.08 -3.88
N GLU A 93 9.16 1.76 -2.62
CA GLU A 93 10.51 1.48 -2.14
C GLU A 93 11.16 0.31 -2.88
N VAL A 94 10.39 -0.76 -3.15
CA VAL A 94 10.88 -1.92 -3.92
C VAL A 94 11.11 -1.56 -5.38
N ALA A 95 10.18 -0.84 -6.01
CA ALA A 95 10.31 -0.42 -7.42
C ALA A 95 11.46 0.55 -7.67
N MET A 96 11.97 1.21 -6.63
CA MET A 96 13.12 2.13 -6.67
C MET A 96 14.43 1.49 -6.17
N ASP A 97 14.48 0.16 -6.03
CA ASP A 97 15.64 -0.60 -5.51
C ASP A 97 16.11 -0.15 -4.10
N MET A 98 15.22 0.43 -3.32
CA MET A 98 15.52 0.89 -1.95
C MET A 98 15.18 -0.16 -0.89
N ALA A 99 14.35 -1.14 -1.26
CA ALA A 99 13.96 -2.25 -0.40
C ALA A 99 13.89 -3.55 -1.20
N LEU A 100 14.11 -4.67 -0.52
CA LEU A 100 13.93 -5.99 -1.11
C LEU A 100 12.44 -6.38 -1.11
N ALA A 101 11.98 -6.99 -2.20
CA ALA A 101 10.67 -7.61 -2.27
C ALA A 101 10.57 -8.81 -1.31
N ARG A 102 10.07 -8.57 -0.09
CA ARG A 102 9.84 -9.59 0.94
C ARG A 102 8.44 -9.43 1.55
N PRO A 103 7.81 -10.51 2.01
CA PRO A 103 6.50 -10.43 2.67
C PRO A 103 6.54 -9.51 3.90
N VAL A 104 5.53 -8.63 4.01
CA VAL A 104 5.23 -7.81 5.19
C VAL A 104 3.84 -8.20 5.67
N ARG A 105 3.67 -8.51 6.97
CA ARG A 105 2.40 -9.02 7.50
C ARG A 105 2.14 -8.54 8.91
N PHE A 106 0.86 -8.30 9.20
CA PHE A 106 0.32 -8.27 10.55
C PHE A 106 -0.45 -9.57 10.77
N SER A 107 -0.31 -10.18 11.94
CA SER A 107 -1.05 -11.38 12.31
C SER A 107 -1.46 -11.26 13.77
N PHE A 108 -2.68 -11.68 14.07
CA PHE A 108 -3.13 -11.87 15.44
C PHE A 108 -2.87 -13.32 15.82
N ASP A 109 -2.13 -13.53 16.91
CA ASP A 109 -2.10 -14.82 17.57
C ASP A 109 -3.35 -14.88 18.44
N CYS A 110 -4.28 -15.78 18.12
CA CYS A 110 -5.44 -15.99 18.98
C CYS A 110 -4.92 -16.55 20.32
N ASP A 111 -4.99 -15.77 21.39
CA ASP A 111 -5.05 -16.39 22.71
C ASP A 111 -6.36 -17.17 22.73
N LYS A 112 -6.25 -18.50 22.71
CA LYS A 112 -7.39 -19.39 22.89
C LYS A 112 -7.93 -19.15 24.30
N GLU A 113 -8.84 -18.21 24.47
CA GLU A 113 -9.90 -18.39 25.45
C GLU A 113 -10.96 -19.21 24.75
N ASP A 114 -10.97 -20.51 25.04
CA ASP A 114 -12.12 -21.37 24.83
C ASP A 114 -13.33 -20.64 25.40
N VAL A 115 -14.17 -20.08 24.53
CA VAL A 115 -15.52 -19.65 24.92
C VAL A 115 -16.33 -20.92 25.17
N GLN A 116 -16.11 -21.55 26.33
CA GLN A 116 -17.10 -22.41 26.96
C GLN A 116 -18.20 -21.49 27.47
N GLY A 117 -19.34 -21.52 26.77
CA GLY A 117 -20.50 -20.74 27.16
C GLY A 117 -21.70 -21.01 26.27
N GLU A 118 -22.17 -22.26 26.24
CA GLU A 118 -23.61 -22.51 26.10
C GLU A 118 -24.33 -21.89 27.32
N PRO A 119 -25.49 -21.29 27.10
CA PRO A 119 -26.74 -22.06 27.17
C PRO A 119 -27.65 -21.91 25.95
#